data_AF-A0A842YCK7-F1
#
_entry.id   AF-A0A842YCK7-F1
#
_cell.length_a   1.000
_cell.length_b   1.000
_cell.length_c   1.000
_cell.angle_alpha   90.00
_cell.angle_beta   90.00
_cell.angle_gamma   90.00
#
_symmetry.space_group_name_H-M   'P 1'
#
loop_
_entity.id
_entity.type
_entity.pdbx_description
1 polymer ?
#
loop_
_entity_poly.entity_id
_entity_poly.type
_entity_poly.pdbx_seq_one_letter_code
_entity_poly.pdbx_strand_id
1 'polypeptide(L)'
;MSGNEEKPRSTIFDIDKENDFPNWFGEICKVAELADIRYGVKGFTPFPPWSFMTMNNMFALLEEVLQCKDHLPMLFPTVIPESNLTKEAKHVEGFVPQVFWIQDIGEDGKLEERLALRPTSETAIYPMYSLWVRSWRDLPMKRYQRCSVFRSEVKSTRPFLRGREFLWIESHNVYTTHDEVKAQVMEDLETTKEVVTDYFGIPVMVFRRTQWDKFPGGLNTYAADTLMPDGKVIQLPSTHDLGDNFARAFDITYLNENNETVYAWQTCYGPAISRIFGALISVHGDNKGLRLPFKIAPYQVVV
;
A
#
# COMPACT_ATOMS: atom_id res chain seq x y z
N MET A 1 5.00 -40.54 -47.07
CA MET A 1 4.39 -39.32 -46.52
C MET A 1 4.12 -39.57 -45.05
N SER A 2 5.15 -39.44 -44.21
CA SER A 2 5.00 -39.44 -42.76
C SER A 2 4.86 -37.98 -42.36
N GLY A 3 3.65 -37.57 -41.96
CA GLY A 3 3.39 -36.23 -41.47
C GLY A 3 4.27 -35.95 -40.26
N ASN A 4 5.08 -34.90 -40.35
CA ASN A 4 5.63 -34.25 -39.17
C ASN A 4 4.45 -33.64 -38.42
N GLU A 5 3.97 -34.31 -37.38
CA GLU A 5 3.19 -33.63 -36.34
C GLU A 5 4.12 -32.59 -35.71
N GLU A 6 3.85 -31.31 -35.99
CA GLU A 6 4.42 -30.22 -35.23
C GLU A 6 4.05 -30.43 -33.76
N LYS A 7 5.03 -30.78 -32.92
CA LYS A 7 4.84 -30.73 -31.47
C LYS A 7 4.31 -29.34 -31.11
N PRO A 8 3.16 -29.22 -30.44
CA PRO A 8 2.63 -27.92 -30.05
C PRO A 8 3.71 -27.22 -29.21
N ARG A 9 3.98 -25.95 -29.52
CA ARG A 9 4.89 -25.07 -28.75
C ARG A 9 4.68 -25.36 -27.26
N SER A 10 5.74 -25.79 -26.57
CA SER A 10 5.66 -26.10 -25.13
C SER A 10 5.15 -24.88 -24.39
N THR A 11 3.92 -24.95 -23.86
CA THR A 11 3.43 -23.99 -22.89
C THR A 11 4.41 -23.95 -21.72
N ILE A 12 4.70 -22.76 -21.19
CA ILE A 12 5.66 -22.57 -20.08
C ILE A 12 5.25 -23.43 -18.88
N PHE A 13 3.94 -23.61 -18.69
CA PHE A 13 3.31 -24.60 -17.81
C PHE A 13 1.88 -24.85 -18.31
N ASP A 14 1.31 -26.02 -17.99
CA ASP A 14 -0.01 -26.48 -18.45
C ASP A 14 -1.04 -26.39 -17.31
N ILE A 15 -1.41 -25.16 -16.96
CA ILE A 15 -2.47 -24.88 -15.98
C ILE A 15 -3.42 -23.86 -16.60
N ASP A 16 -4.70 -24.20 -16.68
CA ASP A 16 -5.71 -23.27 -17.18
C ASP A 16 -6.08 -22.24 -16.10
N LYS A 17 -5.89 -20.96 -16.42
CA LYS A 17 -6.11 -19.85 -15.50
C LYS A 17 -7.56 -19.75 -15.03
N GLU A 18 -8.53 -20.00 -15.91
CA GLU A 18 -9.96 -19.84 -15.59
C GLU A 18 -10.44 -20.94 -14.65
N ASN A 19 -9.97 -22.17 -14.86
CA ASN A 19 -10.35 -23.32 -14.05
C ASN A 19 -9.52 -23.47 -12.76
N ASP A 20 -8.25 -23.04 -12.75
CA ASP A 20 -7.33 -23.19 -11.61
C ASP A 20 -6.44 -21.96 -11.40
N PHE A 21 -7.06 -20.81 -11.19
CA PHE A 21 -6.36 -19.56 -10.88
C PHE A 21 -5.41 -19.67 -9.66
N PRO A 22 -5.74 -20.38 -8.56
CA PRO A 22 -4.83 -20.56 -7.44
C PRO A 22 -3.47 -21.15 -7.83
N ASN A 23 -3.47 -22.26 -8.58
CA ASN A 23 -2.21 -22.88 -8.99
C ASN A 23 -1.57 -22.14 -10.15
N TRP A 24 -2.34 -21.62 -11.11
CA TRP A 24 -1.83 -20.81 -12.22
C TRP A 24 -1.00 -19.62 -11.71
N PHE A 25 -1.53 -18.86 -10.74
CA PHE A 25 -0.83 -17.69 -10.21
C PHE A 25 0.41 -18.07 -9.40
N GLY A 26 0.39 -19.23 -8.72
CA GLY A 26 1.57 -19.75 -8.03
C GLY A 26 2.68 -20.12 -9.03
N GLU A 27 2.33 -20.83 -10.09
CA GLU A 27 3.30 -21.29 -11.09
C GLU A 27 3.83 -20.12 -11.92
N ILE A 28 3.00 -19.16 -12.34
CA ILE A 28 3.50 -17.97 -13.09
C ILE A 28 4.51 -17.16 -12.27
N CYS A 29 4.27 -16.99 -10.95
CA CYS A 29 5.20 -16.28 -10.08
C CYS A 29 6.57 -16.96 -10.00
N LYS A 30 6.61 -18.28 -10.16
CA LYS A 30 7.82 -19.10 -10.13
C LYS A 30 8.53 -19.11 -11.48
N VAL A 31 7.83 -19.46 -12.56
CA VAL A 31 8.44 -19.61 -13.91
C VAL A 31 8.89 -18.29 -14.50
N ALA A 32 8.23 -17.17 -14.17
CA ALA A 32 8.64 -15.83 -14.57
C ALA A 32 9.55 -15.15 -13.52
N GLU A 33 10.02 -15.90 -12.51
CA GLU A 33 10.96 -15.44 -11.48
C GLU A 33 10.49 -14.14 -10.79
N LEU A 34 9.20 -14.06 -10.44
CA LEU A 34 8.61 -12.86 -9.85
C LEU A 34 8.75 -12.83 -8.34
N ALA A 35 8.73 -13.98 -7.68
CA ALA A 35 8.81 -14.08 -6.23
C ALA A 35 9.47 -15.39 -5.81
N ASP A 36 10.33 -15.36 -4.79
CA ASP A 36 10.95 -16.57 -4.25
C ASP A 36 10.44 -16.87 -2.83
N ILE A 37 9.54 -17.85 -2.72
CA ILE A 37 8.97 -18.25 -1.42
C ILE A 37 9.93 -19.09 -0.57
N ARG A 38 11.13 -19.43 -1.07
CA ARG A 38 12.11 -20.30 -0.39
C ARG A 38 12.99 -19.56 0.62
N TYR A 39 12.77 -18.26 0.84
CA TYR A 39 13.56 -17.42 1.76
C TYR A 39 13.60 -17.94 3.21
N GLY A 40 12.66 -18.80 3.60
CA GLY A 40 12.67 -19.44 4.92
C GLY A 40 11.93 -18.66 6.01
N VAL A 41 11.36 -17.49 5.68
CA VAL A 41 10.51 -16.72 6.60
C VAL A 41 9.12 -16.51 5.98
N LYS A 42 8.09 -17.13 6.57
CA LYS A 42 6.70 -17.03 6.08
C LYS A 42 6.29 -15.57 5.92
N GLY A 43 5.83 -15.20 4.72
CA GLY A 43 5.30 -13.86 4.41
C GLY A 43 6.36 -12.79 4.11
N PHE A 44 7.64 -13.12 4.17
CA PHE A 44 8.75 -12.25 3.77
C PHE A 44 9.32 -12.85 2.49
N THR A 45 8.99 -12.23 1.36
CA THR A 45 9.21 -12.81 0.04
C THR A 45 10.17 -11.93 -0.75
N PRO A 46 11.38 -12.43 -1.07
CA PRO A 46 12.26 -11.81 -2.06
C PRO A 46 11.55 -11.59 -3.39
N PHE A 47 11.74 -10.40 -3.95
CA PHE A 47 11.27 -10.01 -5.28
C PHE A 47 12.48 -9.95 -6.23
N PRO A 48 12.65 -10.91 -7.15
CA PRO A 48 13.74 -10.90 -8.11
C PRO A 48 13.62 -9.76 -9.14
N PRO A 49 14.62 -9.56 -10.01
CA PRO A 49 14.73 -8.38 -10.86
C PRO A 49 13.48 -8.05 -11.70
N TRP A 50 12.83 -9.04 -12.32
CA TRP A 50 11.70 -8.80 -13.22
C TRP A 50 10.49 -8.15 -12.53
N SER A 51 10.11 -8.66 -11.36
CA SER A 51 9.01 -8.08 -10.58
C SER A 51 9.42 -6.73 -9.99
N PHE A 52 10.64 -6.61 -9.49
CA PHE A 52 11.10 -5.37 -8.85
C PHE A 52 11.31 -4.23 -9.85
N MET A 53 11.82 -4.50 -11.05
CA MET A 53 11.90 -3.51 -12.15
C MET A 53 10.51 -3.02 -12.55
N THR A 54 9.53 -3.92 -12.66
CA THR A 54 8.15 -3.54 -12.98
C THR A 54 7.56 -2.67 -11.86
N MET A 55 7.74 -3.08 -10.60
CA MET A 55 7.29 -2.29 -9.45
C MET A 55 8.00 -0.93 -9.35
N ASN A 56 9.28 -0.83 -9.73
CA ASN A 56 9.97 0.47 -9.81
C ASN A 56 9.31 1.42 -10.82
N ASN A 57 8.92 0.92 -12.00
CA ASN A 57 8.17 1.71 -12.97
C ASN A 57 6.79 2.14 -12.41
N MET A 58 6.12 1.24 -11.68
CA MET A 58 4.85 1.54 -11.02
C MET A 58 5.01 2.62 -9.93
N PHE A 59 6.07 2.53 -9.11
CA PHE A 59 6.41 3.55 -8.13
C PHE A 59 6.65 4.89 -8.80
N ALA A 60 7.51 4.94 -9.82
CA ALA A 60 7.86 6.18 -10.51
C ALA A 60 6.61 6.91 -11.06
N LEU A 61 5.69 6.19 -11.71
CA LEU A 61 4.45 6.78 -12.22
C LEU A 61 3.53 7.30 -11.12
N LEU A 62 3.38 6.56 -10.02
CA LEU A 62 2.55 7.00 -8.90
C LEU A 62 3.16 8.22 -8.19
N GLU A 63 4.48 8.22 -7.99
CA GLU A 63 5.22 9.32 -7.38
C GLU A 63 5.14 10.58 -8.23
N GLU A 64 5.27 10.47 -9.56
CA GLU A 64 5.09 11.56 -10.51
C GLU A 64 3.70 12.20 -10.37
N VAL A 65 2.63 11.38 -10.39
CA VAL A 65 1.25 11.88 -10.25
C VAL A 65 1.02 12.56 -8.89
N LEU A 66 1.55 11.99 -7.80
CA LEU A 66 1.47 12.58 -6.47
C LEU A 66 2.18 13.93 -6.41
N GLN A 67 3.38 14.04 -6.99
CA GLN A 67 4.17 15.27 -7.03
C GLN A 67 3.54 16.35 -7.91
N CYS A 68 2.92 15.99 -9.03
CA CYS A 68 2.11 16.91 -9.84
C CYS A 68 0.89 17.46 -9.08
N LYS A 69 0.48 16.81 -7.98
CA LYS A 69 -0.61 17.18 -7.08
C LYS A 69 -0.10 17.75 -5.74
N ASP A 70 1.11 18.33 -5.77
CA ASP A 70 1.78 19.01 -4.66
C ASP A 70 2.12 18.14 -3.44
N HIS A 71 2.09 16.81 -3.57
CA HIS A 71 2.61 15.94 -2.51
C HIS A 71 4.14 15.93 -2.55
N LEU A 72 4.77 16.25 -1.41
CA LEU A 72 6.23 16.19 -1.29
C LEU A 72 6.69 14.86 -0.68
N PRO A 73 7.77 14.25 -1.21
CA PRO A 73 8.33 13.03 -0.64
C PRO A 73 8.93 13.29 0.74
N MET A 74 8.81 12.30 1.62
CA MET A 74 9.48 12.24 2.92
C MET A 74 9.84 10.77 3.23
N LEU A 75 10.63 10.56 4.29
CA LEU A 75 10.93 9.22 4.80
C LEU A 75 11.01 9.24 6.32
N PHE A 76 10.18 8.42 6.95
CA PHE A 76 10.25 8.14 8.37
C PHE A 76 11.02 6.84 8.65
N PRO A 77 11.63 6.71 9.85
CA PRO A 77 12.21 5.46 10.31
C PRO A 77 11.21 4.29 10.26
N THR A 78 11.72 3.08 10.10
CA THR A 78 10.90 1.85 10.07
C THR A 78 10.34 1.47 11.45
N VAL A 79 11.03 1.89 12.50
CA VAL A 79 10.70 1.53 13.88
C VAL A 79 9.83 2.59 14.55
N ILE A 80 8.85 2.14 15.33
CA ILE A 80 7.91 2.98 16.08
C ILE A 80 8.04 2.64 17.58
N PRO A 81 8.26 3.61 18.47
CA PRO A 81 8.23 3.37 19.91
C PRO A 81 6.87 2.82 20.39
N GLU A 82 6.90 1.87 21.33
CA GLU A 82 5.69 1.26 21.91
C GLU A 82 4.72 2.29 22.51
N SER A 83 5.25 3.37 23.09
CA SER A 83 4.52 4.49 23.65
C SER A 83 3.67 5.22 22.60
N ASN A 84 4.15 5.34 21.36
CA ASN A 84 3.39 5.98 20.28
C ASN A 84 2.20 5.13 19.83
N LEU A 85 2.39 3.81 19.71
CA LEU A 85 1.29 2.88 19.39
C LEU A 85 0.25 2.81 20.52
N THR A 86 0.70 2.90 21.77
CA THR A 86 -0.18 2.89 22.94
C THR A 86 -1.04 4.15 23.01
N LYS A 87 -0.53 5.31 22.56
CA LYS A 87 -1.34 6.54 22.46
C LYS A 87 -2.51 6.37 21.50
N GLU A 88 -2.29 5.77 20.34
CA GLU A 88 -3.36 5.50 19.37
C GLU A 88 -4.39 4.51 19.93
N ALA A 89 -3.95 3.39 20.50
CA ALA A 89 -4.85 2.35 21.03
C ALA A 89 -5.79 2.86 22.13
N LYS A 90 -5.39 3.89 22.89
CA LYS A 90 -6.25 4.55 23.88
C LYS A 90 -7.35 5.41 23.25
N HIS A 91 -7.15 5.89 22.03
CA HIS A 91 -8.08 6.77 21.33
C HIS A 91 -8.90 6.05 20.24
N VAL A 92 -8.42 4.89 19.78
CA VAL A 92 -9.07 4.09 18.74
C VAL A 92 -9.56 2.76 19.32
N GLU A 93 -10.86 2.70 19.61
CA GLU A 93 -11.52 1.50 20.11
C GLU A 93 -11.34 0.31 19.15
N GLY A 94 -10.86 -0.82 19.66
CA GLY A 94 -10.66 -2.05 18.89
C GLY A 94 -9.36 -2.14 18.09
N PHE A 95 -8.46 -1.15 18.19
CA PHE A 95 -7.14 -1.24 17.55
C PHE A 95 -6.25 -2.27 18.25
N VAL A 96 -6.03 -3.41 17.57
CA VAL A 96 -5.04 -4.42 18.00
C VAL A 96 -3.85 -4.35 17.04
N PRO A 97 -2.71 -3.79 17.47
CA PRO A 97 -1.55 -3.64 16.59
C PRO A 97 -1.01 -5.01 16.18
N GLN A 98 -1.19 -5.38 14.91
CA GLN A 98 -0.56 -6.55 14.31
C GLN A 98 0.89 -6.24 13.93
N VAL A 99 1.73 -6.06 14.95
CA VAL A 99 3.12 -5.62 14.80
C VAL A 99 4.12 -6.72 15.13
N PHE A 100 5.34 -6.54 14.64
CA PHE A 100 6.53 -7.24 15.11
C PHE A 100 7.28 -6.34 16.08
N TRP A 101 7.79 -6.91 17.16
CA TRP A 101 8.54 -6.17 18.17
C TRP A 101 10.03 -6.48 18.09
N ILE A 102 10.84 -5.43 18.28
CA ILE A 102 12.27 -5.46 18.53
C ILE A 102 12.47 -5.04 19.99
N GLN A 103 13.25 -5.82 20.73
CA GLN A 103 13.40 -5.67 22.19
C GLN A 103 14.86 -5.79 22.66
N ASP A 104 15.72 -6.47 21.90
CA ASP A 104 17.11 -6.77 22.28
C ASP A 104 18.11 -6.09 21.32
N ILE A 105 19.31 -5.79 21.80
CA ILE A 105 20.46 -5.25 21.05
C ILE A 105 21.64 -6.21 21.22
N GLY A 106 22.05 -6.91 20.16
CA GLY A 106 23.15 -7.89 20.25
C GLY A 106 22.80 -9.05 21.19
N GLU A 107 23.79 -9.62 21.87
CA GLU A 107 23.60 -10.76 22.76
C GLU A 107 23.04 -10.37 24.13
N ASP A 108 23.56 -9.29 24.74
CA ASP A 108 23.26 -8.91 26.14
C ASP A 108 22.54 -7.57 26.30
N GLY A 109 22.37 -6.80 25.23
CA GLY A 109 21.74 -5.48 25.28
C GLY A 109 20.22 -5.58 25.25
N LYS A 110 19.55 -4.69 25.98
CA LYS A 110 18.10 -4.50 25.91
C LYS A 110 17.77 -3.07 25.53
N LEU A 111 16.71 -2.89 24.75
CA LEU A 111 16.17 -1.56 24.51
C LEU A 111 15.48 -1.04 25.78
N GLU A 112 15.64 0.25 26.06
CA GLU A 112 14.89 0.92 27.14
C GLU A 112 13.38 0.86 26.90
N GLU A 113 12.98 0.89 25.64
CA GLU A 113 11.60 0.77 25.17
C GLU A 113 11.53 -0.14 23.93
N ARG A 114 10.50 -0.99 23.86
CA ARG A 114 10.30 -1.87 22.70
C ARG A 114 9.99 -1.03 21.46
N LEU A 115 10.50 -1.48 20.33
CA LEU A 115 10.27 -0.84 19.03
C LEU A 115 9.43 -1.76 18.15
N ALA A 116 8.35 -1.26 17.59
CA ALA A 116 7.55 -1.98 16.60
C ALA A 116 8.07 -1.72 15.18
N LEU A 117 8.11 -2.76 14.34
CA LEU A 117 8.17 -2.54 12.88
C LEU A 117 6.83 -1.94 12.43
N ARG A 118 6.88 -0.85 11.65
CA ARG A 118 5.67 -0.11 11.21
C ARG A 118 4.64 -1.01 10.49
N PRO A 119 3.41 -1.16 11.00
CA PRO A 119 2.31 -1.79 10.27
C PRO A 119 1.63 -0.82 9.28
N THR A 120 1.77 0.47 9.59
CA THR A 120 1.39 1.73 8.95
C THR A 120 2.08 2.85 9.74
N SER A 121 2.15 4.09 9.24
CA SER A 121 3.03 5.11 9.83
C SER A 121 2.32 6.26 10.55
N GLU A 122 0.99 6.24 10.76
CA GLU A 122 0.26 7.29 11.51
C GLU A 122 0.94 7.63 12.85
N THR A 123 1.27 6.61 13.65
CA THR A 123 1.89 6.78 14.98
C THR A 123 3.39 7.10 14.93
N ALA A 124 4.03 6.96 13.77
CA ALA A 124 5.37 7.47 13.53
C ALA A 124 5.34 8.94 13.11
N ILE A 125 4.39 9.30 12.24
CA ILE A 125 4.32 10.59 11.54
C ILE A 125 3.66 11.65 12.40
N TYR A 126 2.53 11.36 13.03
CA TYR A 126 1.71 12.36 13.71
C TYR A 126 2.33 13.00 14.95
N PRO A 127 3.15 12.30 15.76
CA PRO A 127 3.96 12.94 16.79
C PRO A 127 4.92 13.99 16.23
N MET A 128 5.39 13.84 14.99
CA MET A 128 6.24 14.83 14.33
C MET A 128 5.41 15.94 13.69
N TYR A 129 4.24 15.63 13.15
CA TYR A 129 3.33 16.65 12.62
C TYR A 129 2.86 17.63 13.70
N SER A 130 2.64 17.20 14.94
CA SER A 130 2.35 18.13 16.05
C SER A 130 3.53 19.05 16.41
N LEU A 131 4.74 18.72 15.96
CA LEU A 131 5.91 19.58 16.07
C LEU A 131 6.09 20.53 14.89
N TRP A 132 5.68 20.11 13.69
CA TRP A 132 5.89 20.84 12.45
C TRP A 132 4.75 21.80 12.09
N VAL A 133 3.51 21.41 12.39
CA VAL A 133 2.31 22.23 12.13
C VAL A 133 2.14 23.22 13.28
N ARG A 134 2.18 24.52 12.96
CA ARG A 134 2.10 25.61 13.95
C ARG A 134 1.10 26.69 13.58
N SER A 135 0.96 26.99 12.29
CA SER A 135 0.08 28.04 11.77
C SER A 135 -0.71 27.53 10.57
N TRP A 136 -1.84 28.17 10.28
CA TRP A 136 -2.60 27.93 9.05
C TRP A 136 -1.74 28.09 7.78
N ARG A 137 -0.65 28.87 7.85
CA ARG A 137 0.32 29.05 6.75
C ARG A 137 1.16 27.81 6.44
N ASP A 138 1.22 26.85 7.36
CA ASP A 138 1.91 25.58 7.13
C ASP A 138 1.03 24.60 6.34
N LEU A 139 -0.25 24.94 6.12
CA LEU A 139 -1.28 24.08 5.54
C LEU A 139 -1.76 24.62 4.18
N PRO A 140 -2.16 23.74 3.24
CA PRO A 140 -2.18 22.28 3.35
C PRO A 140 -0.79 21.65 3.32
N MET A 141 -0.55 20.69 4.21
CA MET A 141 0.70 19.93 4.24
C MET A 141 0.46 18.56 3.61
N LYS A 142 0.88 18.38 2.35
CA LYS A 142 0.73 17.13 1.60
C LYS A 142 2.05 16.37 1.52
N ARG A 143 2.13 15.15 2.08
CA ARG A 143 3.37 14.37 2.11
C ARG A 143 3.14 12.91 1.81
N TYR A 144 4.15 12.24 1.25
CA TYR A 144 4.11 10.80 1.04
C TYR A 144 5.47 10.15 1.27
N GLN A 145 5.48 8.85 1.53
CA GLN A 145 6.70 8.05 1.54
C GLN A 145 6.50 6.73 0.80
N ARG A 146 7.56 6.29 0.11
CA ARG A 146 7.70 4.94 -0.42
C ARG A 146 8.49 4.11 0.59
N CYS A 147 7.94 3.00 1.05
CA CYS A 147 8.58 2.16 2.06
C CYS A 147 8.05 0.72 2.07
N SER A 148 8.65 -0.12 2.92
CA SER A 148 8.06 -1.39 3.35
C SER A 148 7.29 -1.23 4.66
N VAL A 149 6.22 -2.00 4.79
CA VAL A 149 5.41 -2.14 6.01
C VAL A 149 5.28 -3.59 6.43
N PHE A 150 5.07 -3.77 7.73
CA PHE A 150 5.19 -5.05 8.41
C PHE A 150 3.92 -5.37 9.19
N ARG A 151 3.19 -6.41 8.77
CA ARG A 151 1.98 -6.88 9.47
C ARG A 151 2.19 -8.29 9.96
N SER A 152 1.99 -8.54 11.26
CA SER A 152 2.20 -9.86 11.88
C SER A 152 1.12 -10.90 11.54
N GLU A 153 0.33 -10.63 10.48
CA GLU A 153 -0.74 -11.45 9.89
C GLU A 153 -0.59 -12.97 10.10
N VAL A 154 -1.62 -13.57 10.68
CA VAL A 154 -1.65 -15.00 11.06
C VAL A 154 -2.13 -15.89 9.92
N LYS A 155 -2.91 -15.35 8.97
CA LYS A 155 -3.52 -16.13 7.88
C LYS A 155 -2.50 -16.60 6.83
N SER A 156 -3.00 -17.30 5.81
CA SER A 156 -2.20 -17.79 4.69
C SER A 156 -1.59 -16.63 3.90
N THR A 157 -0.28 -16.69 3.64
CA THR A 157 0.44 -15.71 2.83
C THR A 157 0.48 -16.14 1.39
N ARG A 158 0.41 -15.18 0.47
CA ARG A 158 0.55 -15.40 -0.97
C ARG A 158 1.36 -14.26 -1.55
N PRO A 159 2.44 -14.52 -2.31
CA PRO A 159 3.29 -13.47 -2.87
C PRO A 159 2.45 -12.37 -3.52
N PHE A 160 2.86 -11.12 -3.30
CA PHE A 160 2.19 -9.90 -3.78
C PHE A 160 0.82 -9.61 -3.13
N LEU A 161 -0.11 -10.57 -3.17
CA LEU A 161 -1.50 -10.37 -2.73
C LEU A 161 -1.59 -10.21 -1.20
N ARG A 162 -0.84 -11.01 -0.44
CA ARG A 162 -0.83 -10.99 1.03
C ARG A 162 0.51 -11.44 1.61
N GLY A 163 1.36 -10.46 1.93
CA GLY A 163 2.63 -10.64 2.65
C GLY A 163 2.56 -10.19 4.11
N ARG A 164 3.61 -10.48 4.86
CA ARG A 164 3.90 -9.93 6.20
C ARG A 164 4.87 -8.76 6.11
N GLU A 165 5.72 -8.73 5.09
CA GLU A 165 6.38 -7.53 4.58
C GLU A 165 5.85 -7.27 3.17
N PHE A 166 5.54 -6.01 2.86
CA PHE A 166 5.12 -5.61 1.52
C PHE A 166 5.44 -4.15 1.24
N LEU A 167 5.48 -3.80 -0.05
CA LEU A 167 5.91 -2.48 -0.52
C LEU A 167 4.69 -1.63 -0.87
N TRP A 168 4.70 -0.38 -0.41
CA TRP A 168 3.64 0.56 -0.69
C TRP A 168 4.13 2.01 -0.78
N ILE A 169 3.20 2.88 -1.17
CA ILE A 169 3.27 4.29 -0.82
C ILE A 169 2.17 4.56 0.21
N GLU A 170 2.46 5.44 1.16
CA GLU A 170 1.47 6.05 2.05
C GLU A 170 1.62 7.56 2.00
N SER A 171 0.50 8.27 1.79
CA SER A 171 0.43 9.72 1.94
C SER A 171 -0.31 10.07 3.23
N HIS A 172 0.12 11.15 3.87
CA HIS A 172 -0.45 11.67 5.12
C HIS A 172 -0.51 13.18 5.02
N ASN A 173 -1.73 13.69 4.92
CA ASN A 173 -1.98 15.09 4.60
C ASN A 173 -2.70 15.80 5.74
N VAL A 174 -2.44 17.10 5.90
CA VAL A 174 -3.01 17.94 6.96
C VAL A 174 -3.63 19.20 6.37
N TYR A 175 -4.82 19.57 6.86
CA TYR A 175 -5.68 20.63 6.32
C TYR A 175 -6.27 21.52 7.41
N THR A 176 -6.72 22.71 7.01
CA THR A 176 -7.37 23.66 7.91
C THR A 176 -8.85 23.35 8.12
N THR A 177 -9.50 22.73 7.13
CA THR A 177 -10.95 22.44 7.12
C THR A 177 -11.28 21.02 6.70
N HIS A 178 -12.48 20.56 7.06
CA HIS A 178 -12.98 19.25 6.61
C HIS A 178 -13.38 19.22 5.13
N ASP A 179 -13.69 20.37 4.52
CA ASP A 179 -14.02 20.42 3.10
C ASP A 179 -12.78 20.19 2.22
N GLU A 180 -11.61 20.65 2.66
CA GLU A 180 -10.33 20.29 2.04
C GLU A 180 -10.04 18.78 2.17
N VAL A 181 -10.39 18.16 3.30
CA VAL A 181 -10.29 16.69 3.47
C VAL A 181 -11.16 15.96 2.44
N LYS A 182 -12.40 16.39 2.22
CA LYS A 182 -13.28 15.80 1.20
C LYS A 182 -12.71 16.00 -0.20
N ALA A 183 -12.17 17.19 -0.49
CA ALA A 183 -11.52 17.47 -1.77
C ALA A 183 -10.31 16.54 -1.99
N GLN A 184 -9.48 16.34 -0.96
CA GLN A 184 -8.34 15.42 -1.05
C GLN A 184 -8.78 13.97 -1.28
N VAL A 185 -9.81 13.50 -0.57
CA VAL A 185 -10.36 12.15 -0.79
C VAL A 185 -10.76 11.98 -2.25
N MET A 186 -11.41 12.98 -2.86
CA MET A 186 -11.77 12.90 -4.28
C MET A 186 -10.53 12.91 -5.19
N GLU A 187 -9.53 13.74 -4.90
CA GLU A 187 -8.25 13.76 -5.63
C GLU A 187 -7.52 12.41 -5.55
N ASP A 188 -7.52 11.74 -4.39
CA ASP A 188 -6.93 10.40 -4.21
C ASP A 188 -7.67 9.33 -5.03
N LEU A 189 -9.00 9.44 -5.13
CA LEU A 189 -9.82 8.53 -5.95
C LEU A 189 -9.58 8.75 -7.45
N GLU A 190 -9.38 9.99 -7.89
CA GLU A 190 -8.98 10.32 -9.26
C GLU A 190 -7.57 9.83 -9.56
N THR A 191 -6.63 10.04 -8.64
CA THR A 191 -5.27 9.49 -8.69
C THR A 191 -5.30 7.96 -8.81
N THR A 192 -6.18 7.31 -8.06
CA THR A 192 -6.35 5.85 -8.14
C THR A 192 -6.80 5.43 -9.54
N LYS A 193 -7.79 6.10 -10.14
CA LYS A 193 -8.25 5.78 -11.50
C LYS A 193 -7.15 6.02 -12.54
N GLU A 194 -6.51 7.18 -12.49
CA GLU A 194 -5.42 7.57 -13.41
C GLU A 194 -4.28 6.54 -13.38
N VAL A 195 -3.80 6.20 -12.18
CA VAL A 195 -2.63 5.33 -12.04
C VAL A 195 -3.00 3.85 -12.21
N VAL A 196 -4.00 3.37 -11.45
CA VAL A 196 -4.32 1.94 -11.40
C VAL A 196 -5.09 1.48 -12.63
N THR A 197 -6.01 2.28 -13.13
CA THR A 197 -6.78 1.94 -14.35
C THR A 197 -6.08 2.40 -15.60
N ASP A 198 -5.73 3.69 -15.74
CA ASP A 198 -5.27 4.19 -17.04
C ASP A 198 -3.80 3.80 -17.33
N TYR A 199 -2.93 3.78 -16.33
CA TYR A 199 -1.52 3.41 -16.53
C TYR A 199 -1.23 1.93 -16.33
N PHE A 200 -1.81 1.30 -15.30
CA PHE A 200 -1.59 -0.12 -15.02
C PHE A 200 -2.63 -1.05 -15.68
N GLY A 201 -3.67 -0.50 -16.29
CA GLY A 201 -4.69 -1.27 -17.01
C GLY A 201 -5.56 -2.15 -16.10
N ILE A 202 -5.64 -1.87 -14.80
CA ILE A 202 -6.43 -2.67 -13.86
C ILE A 202 -7.79 -1.98 -13.65
N PRO A 203 -8.91 -2.62 -14.01
CA PRO A 203 -10.23 -2.03 -13.77
C PRO A 203 -10.51 -2.02 -12.27
N VAL A 204 -10.94 -0.87 -11.73
CA VAL A 204 -11.30 -0.75 -10.31
C VAL A 204 -12.71 -0.22 -10.13
N MET A 205 -13.37 -0.73 -9.09
CA MET A 205 -14.63 -0.22 -8.59
C MET A 205 -14.38 0.49 -7.27
N VAL A 206 -14.83 1.74 -7.16
CA VAL A 206 -14.60 2.57 -5.97
C VAL A 206 -15.88 2.63 -5.14
N PHE A 207 -15.75 2.35 -3.84
CA PHE A 207 -16.86 2.42 -2.90
C PHE A 207 -16.44 3.09 -1.59
N ARG A 208 -17.39 3.79 -0.96
CA ARG A 208 -17.29 4.11 0.47
C ARG A 208 -17.52 2.82 1.24
N ARG A 209 -16.56 2.42 2.08
CA ARG A 209 -16.71 1.28 2.97
C ARG A 209 -17.82 1.54 3.98
N THR A 210 -18.47 0.45 4.36
CA THR A 210 -19.45 0.44 5.44
C THR A 210 -18.76 0.80 6.76
N GLN A 211 -19.50 1.40 7.70
CA GLN A 211 -18.88 1.93 8.93
C GLN A 211 -18.19 0.87 9.79
N TRP A 212 -18.62 -0.40 9.72
CA TRP A 212 -17.98 -1.52 10.43
C TRP A 212 -16.71 -2.06 9.75
N ASP A 213 -16.41 -1.64 8.52
CA ASP A 213 -15.25 -2.06 7.71
C ASP A 213 -14.36 -0.87 7.33
N LYS A 214 -14.50 0.25 8.03
CA LYS A 214 -13.64 1.42 7.85
C LYS A 214 -12.29 1.21 8.53
N PHE A 215 -11.31 2.00 8.12
CA PHE A 215 -10.03 2.09 8.81
C PHE A 215 -10.23 2.51 10.28
N PRO A 216 -9.65 1.76 11.24
CA PRO A 216 -9.70 2.14 12.65
C PRO A 216 -9.19 3.57 12.85
N GLY A 217 -9.96 4.40 13.56
CA GLY A 217 -9.63 5.81 13.78
C GLY A 217 -10.07 6.76 12.66
N GLY A 218 -10.51 6.24 11.50
CA GLY A 218 -11.07 7.05 10.41
C GLY A 218 -12.55 7.42 10.60
N LEU A 219 -12.94 8.58 10.11
CA LEU A 219 -14.35 8.97 9.96
C LEU A 219 -14.99 8.20 8.80
N ASN A 220 -14.32 8.19 7.64
CA ASN A 220 -14.75 7.47 6.44
C ASN A 220 -13.57 6.77 5.76
N THR A 221 -13.86 5.69 5.05
CA THR A 221 -12.89 4.99 4.22
C THR A 221 -13.48 4.78 2.84
N TYR A 222 -12.69 5.06 1.82
CA TYR A 222 -13.01 4.79 0.43
C TYR A 222 -11.94 3.87 -0.12
N ALA A 223 -12.35 2.86 -0.86
CA ALA A 223 -11.44 1.84 -1.34
C ALA A 223 -11.76 1.47 -2.78
N ALA A 224 -10.71 1.13 -3.52
CA ALA A 224 -10.79 0.67 -4.89
C ALA A 224 -10.55 -0.85 -4.93
N ASP A 225 -11.55 -1.59 -5.40
CA ASP A 225 -11.53 -3.04 -5.53
C ASP A 225 -11.43 -3.46 -6.99
N THR A 226 -10.65 -4.52 -7.27
CA THR A 226 -10.69 -5.21 -8.56
C THR A 226 -11.24 -6.62 -8.39
N LEU A 227 -11.90 -7.12 -9.42
CA LEU A 227 -12.30 -8.52 -9.54
C LEU A 227 -11.09 -9.37 -9.96
N MET A 228 -10.91 -10.52 -9.32
CA MET A 228 -9.88 -11.50 -9.62
C MET A 228 -10.48 -12.64 -10.47
N PRO A 229 -9.66 -13.42 -11.20
CA PRO A 229 -10.15 -14.49 -12.07
C PRO A 229 -10.97 -15.58 -11.37
N ASP A 230 -10.77 -15.78 -10.07
CA ASP A 230 -11.55 -16.73 -9.25
C ASP A 230 -12.88 -16.14 -8.72
N GLY A 231 -13.31 -14.99 -9.24
CA GLY A 231 -14.55 -14.31 -8.86
C GLY A 231 -14.48 -13.56 -7.51
N LYS A 232 -13.32 -13.57 -6.82
CA LYS A 232 -13.14 -12.82 -5.59
C LYS A 232 -12.75 -11.37 -5.88
N VAL A 233 -12.99 -10.49 -4.92
CA VAL A 233 -12.51 -9.10 -4.97
C VAL A 233 -11.25 -8.94 -4.12
N ILE A 234 -10.36 -8.05 -4.55
CA ILE A 234 -9.22 -7.62 -3.75
C ILE A 234 -9.17 -6.10 -3.69
N GLN A 235 -9.02 -5.56 -2.46
CA GLN A 235 -8.79 -4.14 -2.24
C GLN A 235 -7.37 -3.77 -2.64
N LEU A 236 -7.27 -2.77 -3.52
CA LEU A 236 -6.03 -2.16 -3.98
C LEU A 236 -5.76 -0.89 -3.13
N PRO A 237 -5.77 0.37 -3.62
CA PRO A 237 -5.67 1.51 -2.71
C PRO A 237 -6.92 1.74 -1.86
N SER A 238 -6.70 2.40 -0.74
CA SER A 238 -7.75 3.07 0.03
C SER A 238 -7.30 4.46 0.45
N THR A 239 -8.24 5.40 0.50
CA THR A 239 -8.07 6.72 1.10
C THR A 239 -9.02 6.85 2.30
N HIS A 240 -8.58 7.57 3.31
CA HIS A 240 -9.23 7.68 4.60
C HIS A 240 -9.41 9.15 4.96
N ASP A 241 -10.67 9.53 5.19
CA ASP A 241 -11.01 10.76 5.89
C ASP A 241 -10.82 10.47 7.38
N LEU A 242 -9.76 11.00 7.96
CA LEU A 242 -9.41 10.77 9.36
C LEU A 242 -10.13 11.74 10.31
N GLY A 243 -10.84 12.73 9.76
CA GLY A 243 -11.37 13.84 10.54
C GLY A 243 -10.26 14.56 11.32
N ASP A 244 -10.54 14.86 12.58
CA ASP A 244 -9.60 15.39 13.56
C ASP A 244 -9.25 14.36 14.66
N ASN A 245 -9.60 13.08 14.47
CA ASN A 245 -9.43 12.02 15.49
C ASN A 245 -7.95 11.86 15.88
N PHE A 246 -7.07 11.73 14.89
CA PHE A 246 -5.63 11.60 15.11
C PHE A 246 -5.01 12.92 15.58
N ALA A 247 -5.51 14.06 15.11
CA ALA A 247 -5.06 15.36 15.56
C ALA A 247 -5.31 15.55 17.05
N ARG A 248 -6.45 15.08 17.57
CA ARG A 248 -6.75 15.05 19.01
C ARG A 248 -5.89 14.07 19.78
N ALA A 249 -5.61 12.90 19.23
CA ALA A 249 -4.79 11.88 19.90
C ALA A 249 -3.29 12.27 20.00
N PHE A 250 -2.79 13.05 19.04
CA PHE A 250 -1.37 13.43 18.92
C PHE A 250 -1.10 14.93 19.09
N ASP A 251 -2.10 15.70 19.52
CA ASP A 251 -2.04 17.15 19.73
C ASP A 251 -1.57 17.96 18.50
N ILE A 252 -2.05 17.57 17.30
CA ILE A 252 -1.79 18.31 16.06
C ILE A 252 -2.72 19.51 16.00
N THR A 253 -2.22 20.64 16.49
CA THR A 253 -2.94 21.91 16.52
C THR A 253 -2.20 22.99 15.73
N TYR A 254 -2.94 24.00 15.29
CA TYR A 254 -2.38 25.17 14.61
C TYR A 254 -3.11 26.44 15.04
N LEU A 255 -2.44 27.58 14.86
CA LEU A 255 -3.02 28.90 15.01
C LEU A 255 -3.80 29.27 13.75
N ASN A 256 -5.12 29.44 13.85
CA ASN A 256 -5.95 29.88 12.72
C ASN A 256 -5.79 31.38 12.43
N GLU A 257 -6.47 31.89 11.40
CA GLU A 257 -6.40 33.32 11.01
C GLU A 257 -6.88 34.28 12.12
N ASN A 258 -7.70 33.80 13.05
CA ASN A 258 -8.22 34.55 14.19
C ASN A 258 -7.31 34.47 15.43
N ASN A 259 -6.13 33.87 15.32
CA ASN A 259 -5.21 33.58 16.43
C ASN A 259 -5.78 32.62 17.49
N GLU A 260 -6.65 31.69 17.10
CA GLU A 260 -7.14 30.63 17.97
C GLU A 260 -6.40 29.32 17.69
N THR A 261 -6.07 28.58 18.75
CA THR A 261 -5.50 27.23 18.63
C THR A 261 -6.61 26.23 18.36
N VAL A 262 -6.57 25.58 17.19
CA VAL A 262 -7.56 24.59 16.76
C VAL A 262 -6.89 23.30 16.28
N TYR A 263 -7.62 22.19 16.31
CA TYR A 263 -7.13 20.91 15.79
C TYR A 263 -7.15 20.89 14.26
N ALA A 264 -6.13 20.24 13.68
CA ALA A 264 -6.04 20.07 12.25
C ALA A 264 -6.92 18.92 11.73
N TRP A 265 -7.22 18.96 10.44
CA TRP A 265 -7.95 17.90 9.74
C TRP A 265 -6.98 17.06 8.91
N GLN A 266 -7.23 15.75 8.78
CA GLN A 266 -6.25 14.85 8.18
C GLN A 266 -6.84 13.85 7.18
N THR A 267 -6.02 13.44 6.21
CA THR A 267 -6.27 12.26 5.38
C THR A 267 -5.04 11.36 5.33
N CYS A 268 -5.25 10.09 5.02
CA CYS A 268 -4.18 9.21 4.53
C CYS A 268 -4.63 8.36 3.35
N TYR A 269 -3.71 8.03 2.45
CA TYR A 269 -3.96 7.21 1.25
C TYR A 269 -2.84 6.19 1.04
N GLY A 270 -3.20 4.92 0.86
CA GLY A 270 -2.27 3.79 0.94
C GLY A 270 -2.33 2.81 -0.24
N PRO A 271 -1.75 3.13 -1.41
CA PRO A 271 -1.58 2.20 -2.52
C PRO A 271 -0.45 1.18 -2.28
N ALA A 272 -0.83 -0.06 -1.98
CA ALA A 272 0.12 -1.18 -1.87
C ALA A 272 0.61 -1.66 -3.25
N ILE A 273 1.72 -1.09 -3.74
CA ILE A 273 2.31 -1.40 -5.05
C ILE A 273 2.53 -2.89 -5.27
N SER A 274 3.02 -3.62 -4.26
CA SER A 274 3.22 -5.07 -4.43
C SER A 274 1.88 -5.81 -4.65
N ARG A 275 0.80 -5.39 -3.99
CA ARG A 275 -0.53 -5.99 -4.19
C ARG A 275 -1.13 -5.60 -5.54
N ILE A 276 -0.96 -4.34 -5.94
CA ILE A 276 -1.37 -3.86 -7.27
C ILE A 276 -0.63 -4.66 -8.36
N PHE A 277 0.65 -4.97 -8.17
CA PHE A 277 1.40 -5.84 -9.08
C PHE A 277 0.85 -7.28 -9.10
N GLY A 278 0.48 -7.83 -7.93
CA GLY A 278 -0.23 -9.11 -7.86
C GLY A 278 -1.55 -9.11 -8.62
N ALA A 279 -2.35 -8.05 -8.49
CA ALA A 279 -3.58 -7.89 -9.25
C ALA A 279 -3.32 -7.73 -10.76
N LEU A 280 -2.27 -7.01 -11.14
CA LEU A 280 -1.84 -6.85 -12.53
C LEU A 280 -1.57 -8.19 -13.22
N ILE A 281 -0.75 -9.03 -12.59
CA ILE A 281 -0.47 -10.40 -13.05
C ILE A 281 -1.78 -11.16 -13.22
N SER A 282 -2.67 -11.03 -12.23
CA SER A 282 -3.92 -11.76 -12.17
C SER A 282 -4.92 -11.32 -13.23
N VAL A 283 -5.00 -10.03 -13.54
CA VAL A 283 -5.93 -9.48 -14.53
C VAL A 283 -5.43 -9.76 -15.94
N HIS A 284 -4.16 -9.46 -16.23
CA HIS A 284 -3.66 -9.44 -17.61
C HIS A 284 -3.06 -10.76 -18.10
N GLY A 285 -2.47 -11.56 -17.21
CA GLY A 285 -1.81 -12.81 -17.60
C GLY A 285 -2.79 -13.81 -18.22
N ASP A 286 -2.28 -14.72 -19.02
CA ASP A 286 -3.07 -15.74 -19.71
C ASP A 286 -2.39 -17.12 -19.63
N ASN A 287 -2.93 -18.12 -20.32
CA ASN A 287 -2.35 -19.46 -20.35
C ASN A 287 -0.97 -19.53 -21.05
N LYS A 288 -0.51 -18.43 -21.68
CA LYS A 288 0.86 -18.31 -22.22
C LYS A 288 1.82 -17.66 -21.22
N GLY A 289 1.30 -17.00 -20.18
CA GLY A 289 2.06 -16.52 -19.03
C GLY A 289 1.81 -15.05 -18.70
N LEU A 290 2.89 -14.33 -18.38
CA LEU A 290 2.83 -12.95 -17.91
C LEU A 290 2.55 -11.99 -19.08
N ARG A 291 1.61 -11.06 -18.87
CA ARG A 291 1.34 -9.95 -19.80
C ARG A 291 1.39 -8.63 -19.02
N LEU A 292 2.38 -7.80 -19.35
CA LEU A 292 2.58 -6.51 -18.71
C LEU A 292 2.07 -5.38 -19.62
N PRO A 293 1.37 -4.37 -19.07
CA PRO A 293 1.08 -3.15 -19.81
C PRO A 293 2.38 -2.44 -20.25
N PHE A 294 2.35 -1.86 -21.46
CA PHE A 294 3.52 -1.25 -22.10
C PHE A 294 4.20 -0.17 -21.24
N LYS A 295 3.42 0.63 -20.52
CA LYS A 295 3.93 1.73 -19.66
C LYS A 295 4.81 1.27 -18.50
N ILE A 296 4.63 0.03 -18.04
CA ILE A 296 5.34 -0.49 -16.85
C ILE A 296 6.20 -1.71 -17.13
N ALA A 297 6.11 -2.28 -18.35
CA ALA A 297 6.96 -3.38 -18.76
C ALA A 297 8.45 -2.98 -18.69
N PRO A 298 9.31 -3.73 -17.97
CA PRO A 298 10.75 -3.45 -17.89
C PRO A 298 11.45 -3.43 -19.26
N TYR A 299 10.99 -4.29 -20.16
CA TYR A 299 11.40 -4.34 -21.56
C TYR A 299 10.14 -4.41 -22.42
N GLN A 300 10.01 -3.47 -23.36
CA GLN A 300 8.83 -3.33 -24.21
C GLN A 300 8.93 -4.16 -25.50
N VAL A 301 10.15 -4.33 -26.02
CA VAL A 301 10.43 -4.99 -27.29
C VAL A 301 11.68 -5.86 -27.13
N VAL A 302 11.64 -7.07 -27.67
CA VAL A 302 12.78 -7.98 -27.82
C VAL A 302 12.99 -8.21 -29.32
N VAL A 303 14.21 -7.97 -29.81
CA VAL A 303 14.59 -8.05 -31.24
C VAL A 303 15.46 -9.27 -31.47
#